data_AF-W9YEY8-F1
#
_entry.id   AF-W9YEY8-F1
#
_cell.length_a   1.000
_cell.length_b   1.000
_cell.length_c   1.000
_cell.angle_alpha   90.00
_cell.angle_beta   90.00
_cell.angle_gamma   90.00
#
_symmetry.space_group_name_H-M   'P 1'
#
loop_
_entity.id
_entity.type
_entity.pdbx_description
1 polymer ?
#
loop_
_entity_poly.entity_id
_entity_poly.type
_entity_poly.pdbx_seq_one_letter_code
_entity_poly.pdbx_strand_id
1 'polypeptide(L)'
;VVDYYAPTDFLQMDDHALPGSLEHNARDSPESRYIGGPITENRDIVEKANPITWIERQLPPFFIAYGTEDRIVPLHQSELLVSALEKVGARAIFHPVDRAEHGFQGSS
;
A
#
# COMPACT_ATOMS: atom_id res chain seq x y z
N VAL A 1 1.67 0.50 -15.81
CA VAL A 1 1.95 -0.31 -14.60
C VAL A 1 0.68 -1.02 -14.21
N VAL A 2 0.77 -2.29 -13.81
CA VAL A 2 -0.34 -3.05 -13.22
C VAL A 2 0.06 -3.34 -11.78
N ASP A 3 -0.72 -2.86 -10.85
CA ASP A 3 -0.47 -2.96 -9.42
C ASP A 3 -1.63 -3.72 -8.74
N TYR A 4 -1.26 -4.76 -8.00
CA TYR A 4 -2.15 -5.53 -7.17
C TYR A 4 -1.55 -5.59 -5.77
N TYR A 5 -2.30 -5.10 -4.79
CA TYR A 5 -1.98 -5.22 -3.36
C TYR A 5 -0.65 -4.58 -2.89
N ALA A 6 -0.04 -3.67 -3.65
CA ALA A 6 1.25 -3.12 -3.22
C ALA A 6 1.12 -2.25 -1.95
N PRO A 7 1.98 -2.47 -0.95
CA PRO A 7 2.22 -1.51 0.11
C PRO A 7 2.80 -0.19 -0.45
N THR A 8 2.43 0.94 0.14
CA THR A 8 2.87 2.27 -0.26
C THR A 8 3.58 3.00 0.90
N ASP A 9 2.86 3.31 1.98
CA ASP A 9 3.41 3.92 3.19
C ASP A 9 3.23 2.97 4.38
N PHE A 10 4.33 2.32 4.77
CA PHE A 10 4.35 1.35 5.87
C PHE A 10 3.90 1.95 7.20
N LEU A 11 4.24 3.22 7.48
CA LEU A 11 3.92 3.85 8.76
C LEU A 11 2.43 4.20 8.91
N GLN A 12 1.66 4.14 7.83
CA GLN A 12 0.23 4.41 7.83
C GLN A 12 -0.63 3.12 7.84
N MET A 13 -0.01 1.95 7.76
CA MET A 13 -0.75 0.69 7.58
C MET A 13 -1.61 0.35 8.81
N ASP A 14 -1.03 0.33 10.01
CA ASP A 14 -1.76 -0.04 11.24
C ASP A 14 -2.94 0.89 11.53
N ASP A 15 -2.79 2.19 11.28
CA ASP A 15 -3.85 3.19 11.51
C ASP A 15 -5.07 3.00 10.59
N HIS A 16 -4.89 2.27 9.48
CA HIS A 16 -5.93 2.05 8.47
C HIS A 16 -6.25 0.56 8.29
N ALA A 17 -5.70 -0.30 9.15
CA ALA A 17 -5.90 -1.73 9.10
C ALA A 17 -7.29 -2.11 9.64
N LEU A 18 -7.90 -3.12 9.03
CA LEU A 18 -9.13 -3.72 9.54
C LEU A 18 -8.86 -4.50 10.84
N PRO A 19 -9.89 -4.74 11.67
CA PRO A 19 -9.73 -5.61 12.84
C PRO A 19 -9.25 -7.02 12.46
N GLY A 20 -8.24 -7.51 13.18
CA GLY A 20 -7.65 -8.82 12.94
C GLY A 20 -6.63 -8.86 11.79
N SER A 21 -6.24 -7.70 11.26
CA SER A 21 -5.14 -7.58 10.29
C SER A 21 -3.77 -7.88 10.89
N LEU A 22 -2.79 -8.03 10.00
CA LEU A 22 -1.38 -8.08 10.37
C LEU A 22 -0.94 -6.80 11.11
N GLU A 23 -0.07 -6.94 12.12
CA GLU A 23 0.57 -5.80 12.79
C GLU A 23 1.84 -5.38 12.04
N HIS A 24 1.83 -4.22 11.41
CA HIS A 24 2.92 -3.72 10.56
C HIS A 24 4.00 -2.97 11.34
N ASN A 25 3.67 -2.30 12.44
CA ASN A 25 4.65 -1.64 13.30
C ASN A 25 5.43 -2.62 14.21
N ALA A 26 5.05 -3.91 14.23
CA ALA A 26 5.76 -4.91 15.01
C ALA A 26 7.23 -5.03 14.56
N ARG A 27 8.16 -5.26 15.50
CA ARG A 27 9.60 -5.31 15.19
C ARG A 27 9.96 -6.43 14.21
N ASP A 28 9.16 -7.48 14.16
CA ASP A 28 9.33 -8.64 13.30
C ASP A 28 8.32 -8.72 12.15
N SER A 29 7.60 -7.63 11.86
CA SER A 29 6.71 -7.51 10.70
C SER A 29 7.47 -7.70 9.38
N PRO A 30 6.79 -8.08 8.29
CA PRO A 30 7.40 -8.14 6.96
C PRO A 30 8.10 -6.83 6.56
N GLU A 31 7.50 -5.70 6.88
CA GLU A 31 8.03 -4.36 6.59
C GLU A 31 9.29 -4.08 7.41
N SER A 32 9.28 -4.38 8.71
CA SER A 32 10.47 -4.22 9.57
C SER A 32 11.62 -5.12 9.11
N ARG A 33 11.32 -6.35 8.67
CA ARG A 33 12.33 -7.26 8.08
C ARG A 33 12.87 -6.73 6.76
N TYR A 34 12.00 -6.17 5.91
CA TYR A 34 12.40 -5.58 4.63
C TYR A 34 13.33 -4.37 4.82
N ILE A 35 13.03 -3.51 5.79
CA ILE A 35 13.82 -2.32 6.12
C ILE A 35 15.13 -2.69 6.87
N GLY A 36 15.18 -3.87 7.50
CA GLY A 36 16.33 -4.32 8.31
C GLY A 36 16.29 -3.82 9.76
N GLY A 37 15.13 -3.37 10.24
CA GLY A 37 14.89 -2.86 11.58
C GLY A 37 13.45 -2.35 11.74
N PRO A 38 13.02 -2.01 12.97
CA PRO A 38 11.65 -1.53 13.21
C PRO A 38 11.33 -0.30 12.37
N ILE A 39 10.24 -0.33 11.60
CA ILE A 39 9.88 0.78 10.70
C ILE A 39 9.68 2.10 11.44
N THR A 40 9.19 2.06 12.68
CA THR A 40 8.98 3.23 13.55
C THR A 40 10.29 3.91 13.99
N GLU A 41 11.41 3.18 13.96
CA GLU A 41 12.75 3.68 14.33
C GLU A 41 13.60 4.03 13.09
N ASN A 42 13.20 3.58 11.89
CA ASN A 42 13.98 3.68 10.64
C ASN A 42 13.29 4.54 9.57
N ARG A 43 12.67 5.66 9.98
CA ARG A 43 11.78 6.48 9.13
C ARG A 43 12.42 6.96 7.82
N ASP A 44 13.70 7.31 7.83
CA ASP A 44 14.41 7.74 6.62
C ASP A 44 14.54 6.64 5.55
N ILE A 45 14.63 5.38 5.97
CA ILE A 45 14.69 4.23 5.07
C ILE A 45 13.28 3.89 4.59
N VAL A 46 12.30 3.96 5.49
CA VAL A 46 10.88 3.77 5.14
C VAL A 46 10.43 4.78 4.09
N GLU A 47 10.81 6.05 4.21
CA GLU A 47 10.49 7.09 3.22
C GLU A 47 11.06 6.76 1.84
N LYS A 48 12.26 6.17 1.77
CA LYS A 48 12.85 5.73 0.50
C LYS A 48 12.14 4.53 -0.11
N ALA A 49 11.57 3.66 0.74
CA ALA A 49 10.77 2.52 0.30
C ALA A 49 9.36 2.92 -0.18
N ASN A 50 8.87 4.10 0.23
CA ASN A 50 7.57 4.60 -0.19
C ASN A 50 7.60 5.00 -1.69
N PRO A 51 6.78 4.38 -2.56
CA PRO A 51 6.76 4.69 -3.99
C PRO A 51 6.29 6.12 -4.29
N ILE A 52 5.51 6.75 -3.39
CA ILE A 52 5.05 8.14 -3.56
C ILE A 52 6.23 9.12 -3.63
N THR A 53 7.31 8.83 -2.91
CA THR A 53 8.55 9.64 -2.89
C THR A 53 9.17 9.83 -4.28
N TRP A 54 8.85 8.94 -5.23
CA TRP A 54 9.47 8.89 -6.55
C TRP A 54 8.50 9.27 -7.68
N ILE A 55 7.28 9.71 -7.35
CA ILE A 55 6.29 10.11 -8.36
C ILE A 55 6.68 11.45 -8.99
N GLU A 56 6.90 11.44 -10.30
CA GLU A 56 7.27 12.61 -11.10
C GLU A 56 6.29 12.88 -12.25
N ARG A 57 6.44 14.02 -12.94
CA ARG A 57 5.64 14.30 -14.15
C ARG A 57 6.16 13.41 -15.28
N GLN A 58 5.24 12.70 -15.96
CA GLN A 58 5.47 11.76 -17.09
C GLN A 58 5.61 10.27 -16.71
N LEU A 59 4.69 9.78 -15.89
CA LEU A 59 4.58 8.35 -15.63
C LEU A 59 3.71 7.63 -16.67
N PRO A 60 3.96 6.34 -16.96
CA PRO A 60 3.06 5.53 -17.77
C PRO A 60 1.69 5.39 -17.07
N PRO A 61 0.61 5.02 -17.79
CA PRO A 61 -0.67 4.77 -17.16
C PRO A 61 -0.62 3.64 -16.12
N PHE A 62 -1.38 3.79 -15.04
CA PHE A 62 -1.53 2.81 -13.98
C PHE A 62 -2.90 2.14 -14.04
N PHE A 63 -2.91 0.84 -13.80
CA PHE A 63 -4.10 0.10 -13.40
C PHE A 63 -3.83 -0.48 -12.03
N ILE A 64 -4.68 -0.16 -11.06
CA ILE A 64 -4.54 -0.53 -9.65
C ILE A 64 -5.83 -1.25 -9.26
N ALA A 65 -5.73 -2.51 -8.83
CA ALA A 65 -6.89 -3.27 -8.34
C ALA A 65 -6.60 -3.88 -6.96
N TYR A 66 -7.62 -3.89 -6.11
CA TYR A 66 -7.40 -4.13 -4.68
C TYR A 66 -8.64 -4.65 -3.98
N GLY A 67 -8.51 -5.59 -3.04
CA GLY A 67 -9.63 -6.09 -2.24
C GLY A 67 -10.05 -5.11 -1.14
N THR A 68 -11.34 -4.85 -0.98
CA THR A 68 -11.83 -3.93 0.07
C THR A 68 -11.76 -4.52 1.47
N GLU A 69 -11.58 -5.83 1.60
CA GLU A 69 -11.44 -6.56 2.87
C GLU A 69 -10.03 -7.14 3.06
N ASP A 70 -9.03 -6.57 2.41
CA ASP A 70 -7.64 -7.00 2.56
C ASP A 70 -7.13 -6.73 3.99
N ARG A 71 -6.82 -7.83 4.69
CA ARG A 71 -6.28 -7.83 6.07
C ARG A 71 -4.76 -7.95 6.14
N ILE A 72 -4.10 -8.09 4.99
CA ILE A 72 -2.63 -8.17 4.90
C ILE A 72 -2.07 -6.80 4.52
N VAL A 73 -2.68 -6.12 3.56
CA VAL A 73 -2.24 -4.78 3.14
C VAL A 73 -3.50 -3.92 3.04
N PRO A 74 -3.65 -2.84 3.84
CA PRO A 74 -4.90 -2.07 3.84
C PRO A 74 -5.19 -1.39 2.49
N LEU A 75 -6.46 -1.36 2.07
CA LEU A 75 -6.91 -0.67 0.84
C LEU A 75 -6.40 0.77 0.73
N HIS A 76 -6.31 1.45 1.87
CA HIS A 76 -5.79 2.81 2.00
C HIS A 76 -4.43 3.01 1.29
N GLN A 77 -3.59 1.98 1.22
CA GLN A 77 -2.30 2.03 0.53
C GLN A 77 -2.46 2.35 -0.97
N SER A 78 -3.46 1.76 -1.64
CA SER A 78 -3.79 2.10 -3.02
C SER A 78 -4.41 3.48 -3.16
N GLU A 79 -5.24 3.89 -2.20
CA GLU A 79 -5.86 5.23 -2.20
C GLU A 79 -4.79 6.33 -2.12
N LEU A 80 -3.76 6.14 -1.27
CA LEU A 80 -2.60 7.01 -1.19
C LEU A 80 -1.87 7.11 -2.54
N LEU A 81 -1.59 5.97 -3.17
CA LEU A 81 -0.89 5.92 -4.46
C LEU A 81 -1.69 6.58 -5.58
N VAL A 82 -2.98 6.25 -5.72
CA VAL A 82 -3.88 6.86 -6.71
C VAL A 82 -3.92 8.38 -6.52
N SER A 83 -4.11 8.85 -5.28
CA SER A 83 -4.14 10.28 -4.97
C SER A 83 -2.84 10.98 -5.39
N ALA A 84 -1.69 10.36 -5.14
CA ALA A 84 -0.39 10.91 -5.51
C ALA A 84 -0.17 10.96 -7.03
N LEU A 85 -0.57 9.92 -7.75
CA LEU A 85 -0.52 9.85 -9.21
C LEU A 85 -1.41 10.94 -9.86
N GLU A 86 -2.64 11.10 -9.37
CA GLU A 86 -3.57 12.11 -9.87
C GLU A 86 -3.06 13.54 -9.65
N LYS A 87 -2.42 13.82 -8.50
CA LYS A 87 -1.84 15.13 -8.18
C LYS A 87 -0.78 15.57 -9.18
N VAL A 88 -0.03 14.64 -9.78
CA VAL A 88 0.96 14.95 -10.81
C VAL A 88 0.40 14.86 -12.24
N GLY A 89 -0.89 14.56 -12.39
CA GLY A 89 -1.58 14.42 -13.67
C GLY A 89 -1.30 13.10 -14.39
N ALA A 90 -0.81 12.07 -13.68
CA ALA A 90 -0.67 10.74 -14.25
C ALA A 90 -2.05 10.08 -14.43
N ARG A 91 -2.17 9.23 -15.46
CA ARG A 91 -3.41 8.47 -15.68
C ARG A 91 -3.41 7.23 -14.77
N ALA A 92 -4.39 7.12 -13.89
CA ALA A 92 -4.61 5.95 -13.06
C ALA A 92 -6.05 5.45 -13.21
N ILE A 93 -6.22 4.14 -13.33
CA ILE A 93 -7.51 3.46 -13.18
C ILE A 93 -7.45 2.73 -11.84
N PHE A 94 -8.39 3.06 -10.95
CA PHE A 94 -8.52 2.39 -9.66
C PHE A 94 -9.76 1.49 -9.66
N HIS A 95 -9.56 0.22 -9.31
CA HIS A 95 -10.58 -0.82 -9.33
C HIS A 95 -10.63 -1.57 -7.97
N PRO A 96 -11.30 -1.00 -6.95
CA PRO A 96 -11.56 -1.72 -5.72
C PRO A 96 -12.52 -2.90 -5.99
N VAL A 97 -12.21 -4.06 -5.44
CA VAL A 97 -12.95 -5.30 -5.57
C VAL A 97 -13.70 -5.53 -4.27
N ASP A 98 -15.03 -5.35 -4.33
CA ASP A 98 -15.93 -5.44 -3.18
C ASP A 98 -15.83 -6.81 -2.49
N ARG A 99 -15.71 -6.78 -1.16
CA ARG A 99 -15.65 -7.94 -0.25
C ARG A 99 -14.55 -8.96 -0.56
N ALA A 100 -13.53 -8.55 -1.30
CA ALA A 100 -12.37 -9.39 -1.59
C ALA A 100 -11.24 -9.14 -0.59
N GLU A 101 -10.55 -10.22 -0.18
CA GLU A 101 -9.34 -10.14 0.63
C GLU A 101 -8.07 -10.03 -0.25
N HIS A 102 -6.89 -10.16 0.37
CA HIS A 102 -5.60 -10.23 -0.31
C HIS A 102 -5.60 -11.36 -1.35
N GLY A 103 -5.23 -11.05 -2.60
CA GLY A 103 -5.24 -12.03 -3.69
C GLY A 103 -6.60 -12.27 -4.36
N PHE A 104 -7.60 -11.41 -4.14
CA PHE A 104 -8.95 -11.50 -4.70
C PHE A 104 -9.69 -12.79 -4.33
N GLN A 105 -9.28 -13.44 -3.25
CA GLN A 105 -10.04 -14.55 -2.69
C GLN A 105 -11.22 -13.98 -1.89
N GLY A 106 -12.40 -14.53 -2.12
CA GLY A 106 -13.57 -14.23 -1.30
C GLY A 106 -13.56 -15.08 -0.04
N SER A 107 -13.99 -14.51 1.08
CA SER A 107 -14.41 -15.31 2.22
C SER A 107 -15.56 -16.22 1.77
N SER A 108 -15.35 -17.54 1.89
CA SER A 108 -16.34 -18.57 1.55
C SER A 108 -17.48 -18.59 2.55
#